data_AF-A0AB73GWW6-F1
#
_entry.id   AF-A0AB73GWW6-F1
#
_cell.length_a   1.000
_cell.length_b   1.000
_cell.length_c   1.000
_cell.angle_alpha   90.00
_cell.angle_beta   90.00
_cell.angle_gamma   90.00
#
_symmetry.space_group_name_H-M   'P 1'
#
loop_
_entity.id
_entity.type
_entity.pdbx_description
1 polymer ?
#
loop_
_entity_poly.entity_id
_entity_poly.type
_entity_poly.pdbx_seq_one_letter_code
_entity_poly.pdbx_strand_id
1 'polypeptide(L)'
;MTWTTPDLCDRFPEVSIAEPLFRSYGGRAAFSGPIVTVRCFEDNSRVRELASTPGDGRVLVVDGQGSLKHALLGDQIAMQAPTAGPAC
;
A
#
# COMPACT_ATOMS: atom_id res chain seq x y z
N MET A 1 11.73 -3.01 11.79
CA MET A 1 10.91 -2.14 12.65
C MET A 1 11.10 -2.60 14.09
N THR A 2 11.10 -1.70 15.06
CA THR A 2 11.32 -2.00 16.49
C THR A 2 10.02 -2.01 17.30
N TRP A 3 8.88 -1.80 16.65
CA TRP A 3 7.53 -1.76 17.22
C TRP A 3 6.58 -2.55 16.32
N THR A 4 5.44 -2.98 16.87
CA THR A 4 4.39 -3.74 16.21
C THR A 4 3.09 -2.95 16.12
N THR A 5 2.13 -3.38 15.29
CA THR A 5 0.82 -2.72 15.21
C THR A 5 0.01 -2.82 16.53
N PRO A 6 0.06 -3.92 17.31
CA PRO A 6 -0.46 -3.92 18.68
C PRO A 6 0.15 -2.83 19.58
N ASP A 7 1.48 -2.65 19.56
CA ASP A 7 2.14 -1.62 20.38
C ASP A 7 1.62 -0.20 20.05
N LEU A 8 1.26 0.05 18.79
CA LEU A 8 0.63 1.31 18.38
C LEU A 8 -0.79 1.45 18.91
N CYS A 9 -1.59 0.38 18.91
CA CYS A 9 -2.95 0.40 19.42
C CYS A 9 -2.98 0.69 20.93
N ASP A 10 -2.04 0.10 21.67
CA ASP A 10 -1.91 0.32 23.11
C ASP A 10 -1.49 1.77 23.42
N ARG A 11 -0.64 2.36 22.58
CA ARG A 11 -0.08 3.70 22.80
C ARG A 11 -0.96 4.84 22.30
N PHE A 12 -1.74 4.61 21.24
CA PHE A 12 -2.53 5.62 20.54
C PHE A 12 -3.97 5.11 20.39
N PRO A 13 -4.84 5.31 21.40
CA PRO A 13 -6.21 4.79 21.38
C PRO A 13 -7.10 5.38 20.27
N GLU A 14 -6.68 6.47 19.64
CA GLU A 14 -7.36 7.11 18.50
C GLU A 14 -7.08 6.44 17.14
N VAL A 15 -6.19 5.45 17.08
CA VAL A 15 -5.86 4.79 15.81
C VAL A 15 -7.06 4.00 15.30
N SER A 16 -7.24 4.04 13.98
CA SER A 16 -8.24 3.22 13.29
C SER A 16 -7.61 1.94 12.78
N ILE A 17 -8.27 0.81 13.03
CA ILE A 17 -7.83 -0.51 12.56
C ILE A 17 -8.58 -0.83 11.27
N ALA A 18 -7.84 -1.15 10.21
CA ALA A 18 -8.44 -1.64 8.97
C ALA A 18 -9.00 -3.05 9.16
N GLU A 19 -10.12 -3.35 8.49
CA GLU A 19 -10.67 -4.71 8.47
C GLU A 19 -9.65 -5.71 7.88
N PRO A 20 -9.65 -6.98 8.32
CA PRO A 20 -8.70 -8.01 7.87
C PRO A 20 -9.05 -8.54 6.47
N LEU A 21 -9.13 -7.64 5.49
CA LEU A 21 -9.49 -7.91 4.09
C LEU A 21 -8.27 -8.17 3.22
N PHE A 22 -7.07 -7.77 3.68
CA PHE A 22 -5.85 -7.80 2.89
C PHE A 22 -5.10 -9.12 3.00
N ARG A 23 -4.44 -9.50 1.91
CA ARG A 23 -3.47 -10.60 1.86
C ARG A 23 -2.08 -10.03 1.59
N SER A 24 -1.07 -10.57 2.26
CA SER A 24 0.32 -10.14 2.05
C SER A 24 0.91 -10.86 0.84
N TYR A 25 1.30 -10.09 -0.18
CA TYR A 25 1.94 -10.60 -1.40
C TYR A 25 3.40 -10.12 -1.57
N GLY A 26 3.81 -9.08 -0.83
CA GLY A 26 5.15 -8.51 -0.94
C GLY A 26 6.19 -9.26 -0.11
N GLY A 27 7.48 -9.02 -0.40
CA GLY A 27 8.61 -9.60 0.34
C GLY A 27 8.89 -8.98 1.71
N ARG A 28 8.21 -7.88 2.07
CA ARG A 28 8.35 -7.20 3.37
C ARG A 28 7.11 -7.49 4.22
N ALA A 29 7.31 -8.19 5.33
CA ALA A 29 6.22 -8.56 6.25
C ALA A 29 5.62 -7.36 7.02
N ALA A 30 6.35 -6.24 7.11
CA ALA A 30 5.89 -5.03 7.77
C ALA A 30 6.45 -3.79 7.06
N PHE A 31 5.60 -2.76 6.92
CA PHE A 31 5.91 -1.47 6.31
C PHE A 31 4.99 -0.38 6.88
N SER A 32 5.41 0.88 6.77
CA SER A 32 4.70 2.04 7.30
C SER A 32 5.16 3.29 6.58
N GLY A 33 4.29 4.28 6.48
CA GLY A 33 4.58 5.55 5.82
C GLY A 33 3.36 6.45 5.71
N PRO A 34 3.54 7.72 5.30
CA PRO A 34 2.42 8.59 4.96
C PRO A 34 1.58 7.99 3.82
N ILE A 35 0.26 7.99 3.97
CA ILE A 35 -0.64 7.40 2.99
C ILE A 35 -0.79 8.32 1.78
N VAL A 36 -0.69 7.75 0.58
CA VAL A 36 -1.16 8.33 -0.67
C VAL A 36 -2.30 7.46 -1.18
N THR A 37 -3.43 8.05 -1.54
CA THR A 37 -4.59 7.29 -2.01
C THR A 37 -4.78 7.46 -3.51
N VAL A 38 -5.30 6.39 -4.13
CA VAL A 38 -5.83 6.43 -5.49
C VAL A 38 -7.11 5.60 -5.51
N ARG A 39 -8.15 6.13 -6.14
CA ARG A 39 -9.38 5.39 -6.42
C ARG A 39 -9.48 5.13 -7.91
N CYS A 40 -9.77 3.90 -8.29
CA CYS A 40 -9.94 3.50 -9.68
C CYS A 40 -10.94 2.35 -9.81
N PHE A 41 -11.32 2.03 -11.04
CA PHE A 41 -12.22 0.93 -11.34
C PHE A 41 -11.71 0.18 -12.57
N GLU A 42 -11.19 -1.02 -12.36
CA GLU A 42 -10.72 -1.91 -13.44
C GLU A 42 -9.66 -1.27 -14.38
N ASP A 43 -9.04 -0.16 -13.96
CA ASP A 43 -7.96 0.56 -14.64
C ASP A 43 -6.84 0.86 -13.64
N ASN A 44 -5.59 0.60 -14.04
CA ASN A 44 -4.42 0.80 -13.21
C ASN A 44 -3.50 1.93 -13.70
N SER A 45 -3.95 2.76 -14.66
CA SER A 45 -3.15 3.80 -15.29
C SER A 45 -2.62 4.79 -14.24
N ARG A 46 -3.49 5.20 -13.30
CA ARG A 46 -3.11 6.10 -12.20
C ARG A 46 -2.23 5.42 -11.14
N VAL A 47 -2.44 4.12 -10.90
CA VAL A 47 -1.59 3.31 -10.00
C VAL A 47 -0.16 3.26 -10.56
N ARG A 48 -0.02 2.99 -11.85
CA ARG A 48 1.27 2.94 -12.54
C ARG A 48 1.99 4.28 -12.54
N GLU A 49 1.27 5.37 -12.80
CA GLU A 49 1.84 6.72 -12.76
C GLU A 49 2.42 7.04 -11.38
N LEU A 50 1.65 6.80 -10.31
CA LEU A 50 2.11 7.04 -8.94
C LEU A 50 3.28 6.12 -8.54
N ALA A 51 3.23 4.84 -8.91
CA ALA A 51 4.30 3.88 -8.66
C ALA A 51 5.62 4.25 -9.38
N SER A 52 5.54 5.04 -10.46
CA SER A 52 6.71 5.52 -11.21
C SER A 52 7.35 6.78 -10.59
N THR A 53 6.73 7.38 -9.56
CA THR A 53 7.29 8.51 -8.82
C THR A 53 8.15 8.04 -7.65
N PRO A 54 9.11 8.84 -7.15
CA PRO A 54 9.85 8.53 -5.93
C PRO A 54 8.91 8.20 -4.76
N GLY A 55 9.11 7.05 -4.10
CA GLY A 55 8.24 6.61 -2.99
C GLY A 55 8.32 7.52 -1.77
N ASP A 56 9.52 8.04 -1.47
CA ASP A 56 9.80 8.98 -0.38
C ASP A 56 9.22 8.58 0.99
N GLY A 57 9.20 7.29 1.29
CA GLY A 57 8.69 6.85 2.59
C GLY A 57 7.17 6.67 2.65
N ARG A 58 6.43 6.81 1.54
CA ARG A 58 4.95 6.77 1.48
C ARG A 58 4.35 5.38 1.26
N VAL A 59 3.07 5.19 1.58
CA VAL A 59 2.31 3.95 1.32
C VAL A 59 1.19 4.25 0.35
N LEU A 60 1.12 3.53 -0.78
CA LEU A 60 0.08 3.72 -1.77
C LEU A 60 -1.11 2.82 -1.46
N VAL A 61 -2.23 3.43 -1.09
CA VAL A 61 -3.50 2.72 -0.84
C VAL A 61 -4.40 2.86 -2.06
N VAL A 62 -4.69 1.73 -2.70
CA VAL A 62 -5.52 1.67 -3.92
C VAL A 62 -6.94 1.21 -3.56
N ASP A 63 -7.91 2.10 -3.73
CA ASP A 63 -9.33 1.73 -3.72
C ASP A 63 -9.75 1.27 -5.12
N GLY A 64 -9.78 -0.05 -5.31
CA GLY A 64 -10.26 -0.72 -6.53
C GLY A 64 -11.75 -1.07 -6.51
N GLN A 65 -12.52 -0.54 -5.55
CA GLN A 65 -13.94 -0.83 -5.34
C GLN A 65 -14.29 -2.32 -5.19
N GLY A 66 -13.32 -3.13 -4.76
CA GLY A 66 -13.49 -4.57 -4.53
C GLY A 66 -13.64 -5.42 -5.80
N SER A 67 -13.38 -4.89 -7.00
CA SER A 67 -13.43 -5.72 -8.22
C SER A 67 -12.29 -6.74 -8.24
N LEU A 68 -12.63 -8.01 -8.48
CA LEU A 68 -11.68 -9.11 -8.67
C LEU A 68 -11.48 -9.48 -10.15
N LYS A 69 -12.08 -8.71 -11.08
CA LYS A 69 -12.04 -9.00 -12.51
C LYS A 69 -10.70 -8.64 -13.15
N HIS A 70 -10.06 -7.59 -12.66
CA HIS A 70 -8.83 -7.04 -13.22
C HIS A 70 -7.81 -6.75 -12.11
N ALA A 71 -6.56 -7.12 -12.36
CA ALA A 71 -5.45 -6.81 -11.45
C ALA A 71 -5.05 -5.34 -11.54
N LEU A 72 -4.99 -4.66 -10.40
CA LEU A 72 -4.57 -3.26 -10.33
C LEU A 72 -3.05 -3.08 -10.11
N LEU A 73 -2.36 -4.15 -9.71
CA LEU A 73 -0.92 -4.19 -9.52
C LEU A 73 -0.39 -5.54 -10.00
N GLY A 74 0.72 -5.51 -10.74
CA GLY A 74 1.46 -6.68 -11.20
C GLY A 74 2.95 -6.50 -10.99
N ASP A 75 3.73 -7.51 -11.39
CA ASP A 75 5.19 -7.54 -11.28
C ASP A 75 5.86 -6.31 -11.92
N GLN A 76 5.42 -5.90 -13.11
CA GLN A 76 6.01 -4.74 -13.80
C GLN A 76 5.83 -3.43 -13.03
N ILE A 77 4.68 -3.25 -12.39
CA ILE A 77 4.40 -2.04 -11.60
C ILE A 77 5.13 -2.13 -10.26
N ALA A 78 5.16 -3.30 -9.64
CA ALA A 78 5.87 -3.54 -8.38
C ALA A 78 7.40 -3.41 -8.52
N MET A 79 7.97 -3.72 -9.68
CA MET A 79 9.40 -3.51 -9.97
C MET A 79 9.75 -2.05 -10.31
N GLN A 80 8.79 -1.30 -10.87
CA GLN A 80 8.96 0.14 -11.16
C GLN A 80 8.97 0.99 -9.89
N ALA A 81 8.34 0.51 -8.81
CA ALA A 81 8.40 1.11 -7.49
C ALA A 81 9.87 1.19 -7.01
N PRO A 82 10.46 2.39 -6.92
CA PRO A 82 11.87 2.53 -6.60
C PRO A 82 12.16 1.94 -5.22
N THR A 83 13.28 1.21 -5.11
CA THR A 83 13.71 0.47 -3.90
C THR A 83 14.13 1.36 -2.72
N ALA A 84 13.76 2.64 -2.73
CA ALA A 84 14.03 3.62 -1.69
C ALA A 84 12.81 3.87 -0.78
N GLY A 85 12.11 2.81 -0.38
CA GLY A 85 11.16 2.80 0.76
C GLY A 85 9.85 3.61 0.62
N PRO A 86 8.79 3.09 1.26
CA PRO A 86 7.82 2.27 0.56
C PRO A 86 7.27 2.92 -0.74
N ALA A 87 7.05 2.04 -1.70
CA ALA A 87 5.99 2.06 -2.69
C ALA A 87 5.49 0.61 -2.71
N CYS A 88 4.86 0.24 -1.60
CA CYS A 88 4.16 -1.01 -1.35
C CYS A 88 2.77 -0.66 -0.82
#